data_AF-A0A926NCA0-F1
#
_entry.id   AF-A0A926NCA0-F1
#
_cell.length_a   1.000
_cell.length_b   1.000
_cell.length_c   1.000
_cell.angle_alpha   90.00
_cell.angle_beta   90.00
_cell.angle_gamma   90.00
#
_symmetry.space_group_name_H-M   'P 1'
#
loop_
_entity.id
_entity.type
_entity.pdbx_description
1 polymer ?
#
loop_
_entity_poly.entity_id
_entity_poly.type
_entity_poly.pdbx_seq_one_letter_code
_entity_poly.pdbx_strand_id
1 'polypeptide(L)' 'MIEVKNLVDVRTLLKQFGLVVYTGDAEADKALMVDELKELQEMGLIAKETFIAAYRILK' A
#
# COMPACT_ATOMS: atom_id res chain seq x y z
N MET A 1 -6.64 -0.90 14.37
CA MET A 1 -5.85 -1.21 13.16
C MET A 1 -6.72 -0.86 11.96
N ILE A 2 -6.19 -0.13 10.97
CA ILE A 2 -6.98 0.23 9.78
C ILE A 2 -7.26 -1.04 8.98
N GLU A 3 -8.53 -1.31 8.71
CA GLU A 3 -8.96 -2.42 7.88
C GLU A 3 -8.85 -2.00 6.41
N VAL A 4 -8.07 -2.73 5.61
CA VAL A 4 -7.78 -2.39 4.21
C VAL A 4 -8.81 -3.07 3.31
N LYS A 5 -9.74 -2.30 2.74
CA LYS A 5 -10.87 -2.80 1.92
C LYS A 5 -10.90 -2.25 0.51
N ASN A 6 -10.33 -1.07 0.29
CA ASN A 6 -10.33 -0.40 -1.00
C ASN A 6 -9.05 0.44 -1.20
N LEU A 7 -8.92 1.06 -2.37
CA LEU A 7 -7.73 1.84 -2.74
C LEU A 7 -7.51 3.07 -1.83
N VAL A 8 -8.58 3.66 -1.29
CA VAL A 8 -8.49 4.79 -0.34
C VAL A 8 -7.85 4.33 0.96
N ASP A 9 -8.18 3.12 1.44
CA ASP A 9 -7.56 2.55 2.63
C ASP A 9 -6.08 2.26 2.40
N VAL A 10 -5.70 1.74 1.23
CA VAL A 10 -4.29 1.52 0.87
C VAL A 10 -3.51 2.84 0.87
N ARG A 11 -4.05 3.89 0.25
CA ARG A 11 -3.44 5.22 0.26
C ARG A 11 -3.36 5.80 1.68
N THR A 12 -4.36 5.53 2.51
CA THR A 12 -4.38 6.00 3.90
C THR A 12 -3.32 5.28 4.73
N LEU A 13 -3.16 3.97 4.55
CA LEU A 13 -2.08 3.18 5.16
C LEU A 13 -0.71 3.76 4.80
N LEU A 14 -0.44 3.96 3.51
CA LEU A 14 0.84 4.54 3.04
C LEU A 14 1.10 5.94 3.60
N LYS A 15 0.07 6.78 3.69
CA LYS A 15 0.17 8.12 4.30
C LYS A 15 0.57 8.10 5.77
N GLN A 16 0.30 7.03 6.53
CA GLN A 16 0.77 6.90 7.92
C GLN A 16 2.30 6.85 8.01
N PHE A 17 2.96 6.43 6.93
CA PHE A 17 4.41 6.36 6.79
C PHE A 17 4.99 7.53 5.98
N GLY A 18 4.17 8.54 5.65
CA GLY A 18 4.60 9.68 4.83
C GLY A 18 4.72 9.38 3.34
N LEU A 19 4.23 8.23 2.87
CA LEU A 19 4.34 7.80 1.48
C LEU A 19 3.10 8.26 0.69
N VAL A 20 3.33 9.05 -0.35
CA VAL A 20 2.29 9.52 -1.29
C VAL A 20 2.74 9.23 -2.70
N VAL A 21 2.05 8.31 -3.36
CA VAL A 21 2.33 7.90 -4.75
C VAL A 21 1.36 8.59 -5.70
N TYR A 22 1.90 9.34 -6.66
CA TYR A 22 1.15 9.92 -7.78
C TYR A 22 2.09 10.28 -8.94
N THR A 23 1.94 9.57 -10.04
CA THR A 23 2.71 9.74 -11.29
C THR A 23 1.84 10.26 -12.44
N GLY A 24 0.52 10.27 -12.25
CA GLY A 24 -0.46 10.57 -13.30
C GLY A 24 -0.88 9.36 -14.13
N ASP A 25 -0.18 8.22 -13.99
CA ASP A 25 -0.56 6.93 -14.57
C ASP A 25 -1.06 5.99 -13.48
N ALA A 26 -2.29 5.49 -13.64
CA ALA A 26 -2.95 4.70 -12.61
C ALA A 26 -2.31 3.32 -12.39
N GLU A 27 -1.72 2.71 -13.41
CA GLU A 27 -1.08 1.40 -13.29
C GLU A 27 0.34 1.52 -12.72
N ALA A 28 1.07 2.56 -13.11
CA ALA A 28 2.35 2.92 -12.50
C ALA A 28 2.16 3.25 -11.01
N ASP A 29 1.11 4.00 -10.65
CA ASP A 29 0.80 4.31 -9.26
C ASP A 29 0.53 3.05 -8.43
N LYS A 30 -0.24 2.09 -8.96
CA LYS A 30 -0.47 0.81 -8.25
C LYS A 30 0.81 0.01 -8.11
N ALA A 31 1.66 -0.03 -9.13
CA ALA A 31 2.94 -0.74 -9.09
C ALA A 31 3.86 -0.17 -8.00
N LEU A 32 4.03 1.16 -7.98
CA LEU A 32 4.81 1.84 -6.94
C LEU A 32 4.21 1.62 -5.54
N MET A 33 2.89 1.67 -5.38
CA MET A 33 2.26 1.35 -4.09
C MET A 33 2.56 -0.08 -3.63
N VAL A 34 2.63 -1.06 -4.54
CA VAL A 34 3.02 -2.44 -4.20
C VAL A 34 4.46 -2.51 -3.71
N ASP A 35 5.38 -1.80 -4.37
CA ASP A 35 6.80 -1.78 -3.98
C ASP A 35 6.96 -1.19 -2.58
N GLU A 36 6.34 -0.04 -2.31
CA GLU A 36 6.33 0.59 -0.98
C GLU A 36 5.75 -0.33 0.11
N LEU A 37 4.63 -1.01 -0.17
CA LEU A 37 4.02 -1.95 0.77
C LEU A 37 4.92 -3.16 1.06
N LYS A 38 5.69 -3.61 0.07
CA LYS A 38 6.63 -4.71 0.22
C LYS A 38 7.79 -4.29 1.12
N GLU A 39 8.36 -3.10 0.90
CA GLU A 39 9.41 -2.56 1.76
C GLU A 39 8.94 -2.41 3.21
N LEU A 40 7.74 -1.87 3.43
CA LEU A 40 7.15 -1.76 4.77
C LEU A 40 6.99 -3.14 5.45
N GLN A 41 6.61 -4.18 4.69
CA GLN A 41 6.46 -5.53 5.22
C GLN A 41 7.81 -6.18 5.54
N GLU A 42 8.82 -5.99 4.68
CA GLU A 42 10.18 -6.50 4.88
C GLU A 42 10.88 -5.82 6.08
N MET A 43 10.61 -4.54 6.32
CA MET A 43 11.07 -3.81 7.50
C MET A 43 10.28 -4.15 8.79
N GLY A 44 9.22 -4.96 8.69
CA GLY A 44 8.36 -5.31 9.82
C GLY A 44 7.46 -4.17 10.32
N LEU A 45 7.27 -3.13 9.50
CA LEU A 45 6.43 -1.96 9.82
C LEU A 45 4.94 -2.24 9.63
N ILE A 46 4.59 -3.22 8.79
CA ILE A 46 3.22 -3.74 8.66
C ILE A 46 3.21 -5.27 8.76
N ALA A 47 2.10 -5.82 9.26
CA ALA A 47 1.89 -7.26 9.32
C ALA A 47 1.69 -7.86 7.92
N LYS A 48 2.02 -9.15 7.78
CA LYS A 48 1.88 -9.89 6.51
C LYS A 48 0.44 -9.89 6.01
N GLU A 49 -0.53 -9.96 6.92
CA GLU A 49 -1.96 -9.96 6.62
C GLU A 49 -2.39 -8.61 6.03
N THR A 50 -1.87 -7.51 6.57
CA THR A 50 -2.09 -6.15 6.05
C THR A 50 -1.52 -6.00 4.64
N PHE A 51 -0.30 -6.51 4.41
CA PHE A 51 0.30 -6.53 3.07
C PHE A 51 -0.56 -7.32 2.07
N ILE A 52 -0.98 -8.55 2.42
CA ILE A 52 -1.80 -9.40 1.53
C ILE A 52 -3.14 -8.72 1.19
N ALA A 53 -3.79 -8.08 2.18
CA ALA A 53 -5.04 -7.37 1.96
C ALA A 53 -4.86 -6.19 0.99
N ALA A 54 -3.81 -5.38 1.19
CA ALA A 54 -3.51 -4.26 0.31
C ALA A 54 -3.11 -4.73 -1.12
N TYR A 55 -2.29 -5.77 -1.22
CA TYR A 55 -1.84 -6.32 -2.49
C TYR A 55 -3.01 -6.81 -3.37
N ARG A 56 -4.02 -7.45 -2.78
CA ARG A 56 -5.24 -7.91 -3.49
C ARG A 56 -6.10 -6.78 -4.05
N ILE A 57 -5.98 -5.56 -3.52
CA ILE A 57 -6.71 -4.39 -4.03
C ILE A 57 -5.98 -3.77 -5.22
N LEU A 58 -4.64 -3.89 -5.24
CA LEU A 58 -3.78 -3.29 -6.24
C LEU A 58 -3.55 -4.19 -7.48
N LYS A 59 -3.88 -5.48 -7.39
CA LYS A 59 -3.68 -6.49 -8.45
C LYS A 59 -4.96 -7.21 -8.83
#